data_AF-A0A3D4C2Q0-F1
#
_entry.id   AF-A0A3D4C2Q0-F1
#
_cell.length_a   1.000
_cell.length_b   1.000
_cell.length_c   1.000
_cell.angle_alpha   90.00
_cell.angle_beta   90.00
_cell.angle_gamma   90.00
#
_symmetry.space_group_name_H-M   'P 1'
#
loop_
_entity.id
_entity.type
_entity.pdbx_description
1 polymer ?
#
loop_
_entity_poly.entity_id
_entity_poly.type
_entity_poly.pdbx_seq_one_letter_code
_entity_poly.pdbx_strand_id
1 'polypeptide(L)'
;MANENPKDLYDQVCNNIYHQINGRGRLYKTIQIIVGEKQSHEQEKTKKICDYFGIKSYANKDEDKEIINDLLDGILKNASIDNVIANIAKVINKGVNMEWIFVAAAFTFVGLFLYKQTLDKKEQGKIKPAVQEIKEQPIFQPPIPADLCLVVPASIASNFINRSNLRIEEVTYLIDNAYYFLCTTVKVPDSKNEEYLKTTDETILPDSRREVYIRININDGGNMIDKKIPYYLKTNLPLQAQCTVKKLACLENLSGLEKFNRI
;
A
#
# COMPACT_ATOMS: atom_id res chain seq x y z
N MET A 1 5.89 -20.06 -7.53
CA MET A 1 6.61 -19.20 -8.50
C MET A 1 5.59 -18.61 -9.45
N ALA A 2 5.16 -17.37 -9.20
CA ALA A 2 4.45 -16.58 -10.19
C ALA A 2 5.29 -15.35 -10.42
N ASN A 3 5.89 -15.28 -11.61
CA ASN A 3 6.61 -14.13 -12.11
C ASN A 3 5.54 -13.07 -12.40
N GLU A 4 5.11 -12.30 -11.39
CA GLU A 4 4.17 -11.20 -11.62
C GLU A 4 4.92 -10.06 -12.31
N ASN A 5 4.95 -10.15 -13.64
CA ASN A 5 5.47 -9.13 -14.51
C ASN A 5 4.62 -7.86 -14.27
N PRO A 6 5.19 -6.66 -14.08
CA PRO A 6 4.42 -5.41 -14.02
C PRO A 6 3.47 -5.23 -15.22
N LYS A 7 3.81 -5.89 -16.34
CA LYS A 7 2.98 -6.03 -17.52
C LYS A 7 1.66 -6.78 -17.25
N ASP A 8 1.66 -7.81 -16.40
CA ASP A 8 0.47 -8.59 -16.05
C ASP A 8 -0.49 -7.82 -15.15
N LEU A 9 0.00 -6.92 -14.28
CA LEU A 9 -0.85 -6.02 -13.50
C LEU A 9 -1.46 -4.94 -14.39
N TYR A 10 -0.65 -4.37 -15.29
CA TYR A 10 -1.13 -3.44 -16.32
C TYR A 10 -2.19 -4.12 -17.21
N ASP A 11 -1.93 -5.34 -17.68
CA ASP A 11 -2.83 -6.09 -18.53
C ASP A 11 -4.09 -6.59 -17.78
N GLN A 12 -3.98 -6.99 -16.50
CA GLN A 12 -5.15 -7.33 -15.66
C GLN A 12 -6.02 -6.11 -15.37
N VAL A 13 -5.42 -4.98 -15.03
CA VAL A 13 -6.12 -3.72 -14.82
C VAL A 13 -6.78 -3.30 -16.13
N CYS A 14 -6.09 -3.41 -17.27
CA CYS A 14 -6.65 -3.02 -18.56
C CYS A 14 -7.76 -3.96 -19.04
N ASN A 15 -7.64 -5.28 -18.82
CA ASN A 15 -8.68 -6.26 -19.17
C ASN A 15 -9.93 -6.14 -18.27
N ASN A 16 -9.76 -5.80 -16.98
CA ASN A 16 -10.88 -5.62 -16.05
C ASN A 16 -11.55 -4.24 -16.17
N ILE A 17 -10.79 -3.20 -16.49
CA ILE A 17 -11.31 -1.84 -16.61
C ILE A 17 -12.08 -1.68 -17.93
N TYR A 18 -11.60 -2.23 -19.05
CA TYR A 18 -12.16 -2.02 -20.39
C TYR A 18 -13.70 -2.21 -20.48
N HIS A 19 -14.23 -3.31 -19.95
CA HIS A 19 -15.67 -3.59 -19.99
C HIS A 19 -16.51 -2.70 -19.06
N GLN A 20 -15.86 -1.97 -18.15
CA GLN A 20 -16.51 -1.22 -17.06
C GLN A 20 -16.53 0.30 -17.32
N ILE A 21 -15.84 0.80 -18.35
CA ILE A 21 -15.71 2.24 -18.67
C ILE A 21 -16.66 2.74 -19.77
N ASN A 22 -17.84 2.14 -19.90
CA ASN A 22 -18.85 2.66 -20.83
C ASN A 22 -19.66 3.85 -20.24
N GLY A 23 -20.07 4.76 -21.13
CA GLY A 23 -20.85 5.97 -20.78
C GLY A 23 -20.02 7.24 -20.52
N ARG A 24 -20.63 8.20 -19.82
CA ARG A 24 -20.02 9.47 -19.40
C ARG A 24 -19.09 9.29 -18.18
N GLY A 25 -18.16 10.22 -18.00
CA GLY A 25 -17.20 10.29 -16.89
C GLY A 25 -16.15 9.19 -16.96
N ARG A 26 -15.60 8.91 -18.15
CA ARG A 26 -14.73 7.75 -18.34
C ARG A 26 -13.43 7.92 -17.56
N LEU A 27 -12.83 9.10 -17.65
CA LEU A 27 -11.59 9.41 -16.93
C LEU A 27 -11.81 9.35 -15.42
N TYR A 28 -12.91 9.95 -14.93
CA TYR A 28 -13.30 9.92 -13.52
C TYR A 28 -13.45 8.48 -12.99
N LYS A 29 -14.22 7.64 -13.68
CA LYS A 29 -14.42 6.22 -13.31
C LYS A 29 -13.11 5.43 -13.32
N THR A 30 -12.24 5.73 -14.29
CA THR A 30 -10.93 5.06 -14.39
C THR A 30 -10.05 5.41 -13.18
N ILE A 31 -10.01 6.69 -12.80
CA ILE A 31 -9.32 7.15 -11.59
C ILE A 31 -9.90 6.47 -10.36
N GLN A 32 -11.23 6.41 -10.25
CA GLN A 32 -11.94 5.76 -9.15
C GLN A 32 -11.54 4.28 -8.98
N ILE A 33 -11.35 3.57 -10.11
CA ILE A 33 -10.89 2.18 -10.08
C ILE A 33 -9.42 2.10 -9.63
N ILE A 34 -8.56 2.96 -10.17
CA ILE A 34 -7.12 2.98 -9.85
C ILE A 34 -6.89 3.25 -8.35
N VAL A 35 -7.66 4.16 -7.75
CA VAL A 35 -7.53 4.47 -6.31
C VAL A 35 -8.28 3.50 -5.40
N GLY A 36 -8.95 2.49 -5.97
CA GLY A 36 -9.67 1.46 -5.22
C GLY A 36 -11.01 1.90 -4.63
N GLU A 37 -11.60 3.00 -5.10
CA GLU A 37 -12.84 3.59 -4.54
C GLU A 37 -14.10 3.23 -5.34
N LYS A 38 -14.03 2.29 -6.29
CA LYS A 38 -15.18 1.92 -7.14
C LYS A 38 -16.40 1.44 -6.35
N GLN A 39 -16.16 0.66 -5.29
CA GLN A 39 -17.20 0.11 -4.41
C GLN A 39 -17.29 0.86 -3.06
N SER A 40 -16.50 1.92 -2.89
CA SER A 40 -16.49 2.69 -1.65
C SER A 40 -17.69 3.64 -1.59
N HIS A 41 -18.33 3.72 -0.43
CA HIS A 41 -19.36 4.73 -0.15
C HIS A 41 -18.76 6.14 -0.11
N GLU A 42 -17.49 6.26 0.25
CA GLU A 42 -16.72 7.51 0.28
C GLU A 42 -15.69 7.52 -0.86
N GLN A 43 -15.87 8.44 -1.81
CA GLN A 43 -14.99 8.63 -2.98
C GLN A 43 -14.06 9.83 -2.76
N GLU A 44 -13.48 9.94 -1.57
CA GLU A 44 -12.78 11.15 -1.13
C GLU A 44 -11.50 11.38 -1.94
N LYS A 45 -10.71 10.33 -2.22
CA LYS A 45 -9.47 10.47 -3.00
C LYS A 45 -9.76 10.74 -4.46
N THR A 46 -10.75 10.05 -5.03
CA THR A 46 -11.21 10.27 -6.40
C THR A 46 -11.63 11.72 -6.59
N LYS A 47 -12.47 12.26 -5.68
CA LYS A 47 -12.90 13.66 -5.73
C LYS A 47 -11.72 14.62 -5.65
N LYS A 48 -10.82 14.46 -4.68
CA LYS A 48 -9.64 15.34 -4.54
C LYS A 48 -8.78 15.38 -5.80
N ILE A 49 -8.51 14.23 -6.41
CA ILE A 49 -7.70 14.15 -7.63
C ILE A 49 -8.47 14.78 -8.81
N CYS A 50 -9.74 14.44 -8.97
CA CYS A 50 -10.54 14.92 -10.08
C CYS A 50 -10.79 16.42 -10.00
N ASP A 51 -11.11 16.96 -8.81
CA ASP A 51 -11.31 18.39 -8.58
C ASP A 51 -10.01 19.17 -8.86
N TYR A 52 -8.86 18.61 -8.48
CA TYR A 52 -7.56 19.22 -8.73
C TYR A 52 -7.25 19.39 -10.23
N PHE A 53 -7.67 18.43 -11.06
CA PHE A 53 -7.46 18.46 -12.51
C PHE A 53 -8.69 18.89 -13.32
N GLY A 54 -9.79 19.30 -12.68
CA GLY A 54 -11.02 19.69 -13.36
C GLY A 54 -11.78 18.54 -14.05
N ILE A 55 -11.52 17.29 -13.66
CA ILE A 55 -12.13 16.09 -14.27
C ILE A 55 -13.54 15.90 -13.71
N LYS A 56 -14.56 15.90 -14.59
CA LYS A 56 -15.96 15.81 -14.17
C LYS A 56 -16.46 14.36 -14.20
N SER A 57 -17.23 13.96 -13.20
CA SER A 57 -17.86 12.62 -13.12
C SER A 57 -18.88 12.34 -14.24
N TYR A 58 -19.32 13.38 -14.95
CA TYR A 58 -20.26 13.32 -16.06
C TYR A 58 -19.67 13.82 -17.38
N ALA A 59 -18.34 13.99 -17.47
CA ALA A 59 -17.66 14.45 -18.67
C ALA A 59 -17.97 13.55 -19.87
N ASN A 60 -18.12 14.15 -21.05
CA ASN A 60 -18.16 13.42 -22.29
C ASN A 60 -16.73 13.11 -22.79
N LYS A 61 -16.64 12.32 -23.87
CA LYS A 61 -15.37 11.84 -24.40
C LYS A 61 -14.46 12.98 -24.88
N ASP A 62 -15.03 14.05 -25.41
CA ASP A 62 -14.27 15.18 -25.95
C ASP A 62 -13.78 16.09 -24.82
N GLU A 63 -14.60 16.31 -23.78
CA GLU A 63 -14.19 17.00 -22.54
C GLU A 63 -13.05 16.26 -21.83
N ASP A 64 -13.14 14.94 -21.67
CA ASP A 64 -12.04 14.16 -21.08
C ASP A 64 -10.78 14.21 -21.98
N LYS A 65 -10.93 14.28 -23.30
CA LYS A 65 -9.81 14.37 -24.25
C LYS A 65 -9.11 15.73 -24.19
N GLU A 66 -9.88 16.81 -24.05
CA GLU A 66 -9.35 18.17 -23.87
C GLU A 66 -8.45 18.25 -22.63
N ILE A 67 -8.94 17.73 -21.49
CA ILE A 67 -8.17 17.68 -20.24
C ILE A 67 -6.87 16.86 -20.39
N ILE A 68 -6.91 15.76 -21.13
CA ILE A 68 -5.73 14.94 -21.42
C ILE A 68 -4.74 15.70 -22.30
N ASN A 69 -5.22 16.39 -23.34
CA ASN A 69 -4.36 17.18 -24.22
C ASN A 69 -3.70 18.34 -23.47
N ASP A 70 -4.46 19.05 -22.62
CA ASP A 70 -3.93 20.13 -21.78
C ASP A 70 -2.85 19.62 -20.82
N LEU A 71 -3.04 18.43 -20.25
CA LEU A 71 -2.02 17.77 -19.43
C LEU A 71 -0.76 17.49 -20.24
N LEU A 72 -0.90 16.90 -21.43
CA LEU A 72 0.23 16.58 -22.30
C LEU A 72 0.98 17.85 -22.72
N ASP A 73 0.26 18.89 -23.11
CA ASP A 73 0.84 20.18 -23.49
C ASP A 73 1.57 20.84 -22.32
N GLY A 74 0.99 20.78 -21.11
CA GLY A 74 1.60 21.32 -19.89
C GLY A 74 2.86 20.56 -19.46
N ILE A 75 2.89 19.24 -19.68
CA ILE A 75 4.05 18.38 -19.38
C ILE A 75 5.15 18.55 -20.45
N LEU A 76 4.78 18.58 -21.74
CA LEU A 76 5.71 18.76 -22.86
C LEU A 76 6.40 20.12 -22.84
N LYS A 77 5.71 21.18 -22.38
CA LYS A 77 6.28 22.52 -22.26
C LYS A 77 7.27 22.68 -21.09
N ASN A 78 7.26 21.79 -20.10
CA ASN A 78 7.99 21.98 -18.85
C ASN A 78 9.13 20.96 -18.57
N ALA A 79 9.40 19.99 -19.45
CA ALA A 79 10.24 18.85 -19.07
C ALA A 79 11.48 18.60 -19.95
N SER A 80 12.65 18.69 -19.31
CA SER A 80 13.87 17.90 -19.56
C SER A 80 13.72 16.47 -18.95
N ILE A 81 12.62 15.77 -19.26
CA ILE A 81 12.34 14.42 -18.73
C ILE A 81 12.03 13.49 -19.92
N ASP A 82 13.09 13.11 -20.63
CA ASP A 82 12.96 12.61 -22.00
C ASP A 82 12.47 11.16 -22.15
N ASN A 83 12.48 10.31 -21.11
CA ASN A 83 12.19 8.88 -21.31
C ASN A 83 10.76 8.43 -20.96
N VAL A 84 10.14 8.96 -19.91
CA VAL A 84 8.77 8.54 -19.53
C VAL A 84 7.73 9.25 -20.41
N ILE A 85 7.97 10.53 -20.71
CA ILE A 85 7.07 11.38 -21.50
C ILE A 85 7.06 10.98 -22.97
N ALA A 86 8.24 10.69 -23.55
CA ALA A 86 8.33 10.21 -24.93
C ALA A 86 7.60 8.87 -25.12
N ASN A 87 7.59 8.00 -24.12
CA ASN A 87 6.86 6.73 -24.19
C ASN A 87 5.33 6.94 -24.15
N ILE A 88 4.83 7.87 -23.34
CA ILE A 88 3.40 8.20 -23.29
C ILE A 88 2.96 8.87 -24.59
N ALA A 89 3.71 9.87 -25.08
CA ALA A 89 3.43 10.53 -26.36
C ALA A 89 3.48 9.54 -27.54
N LYS A 90 4.40 8.57 -27.52
CA LYS A 90 4.52 7.51 -28.54
C LYS A 90 3.36 6.51 -28.48
N VAL A 91 2.81 6.22 -27.31
CA VAL A 91 1.60 5.38 -27.17
C VAL A 91 0.36 6.12 -27.70
N ILE A 92 0.26 7.43 -27.45
CA ILE A 92 -0.87 8.25 -27.88
C ILE A 92 -0.84 8.53 -29.40
N ASN A 93 0.34 8.82 -29.96
CA ASN A 93 0.52 9.07 -31.40
C ASN A 93 0.42 7.80 -32.27
N LYS A 94 0.46 6.60 -31.69
CA LYS A 94 0.37 5.33 -32.42
C LYS A 94 -1.04 4.92 -32.81
N GLY A 95 -2.06 5.75 -32.57
CA GLY A 95 -3.45 5.43 -32.93
C GLY A 95 -4.03 4.29 -32.10
N VAL A 96 -3.53 4.09 -30.87
CA VAL A 96 -4.06 3.09 -29.94
C VAL A 96 -5.50 3.50 -29.54
N ASN A 97 -6.39 2.51 -29.41
CA ASN A 97 -7.78 2.69 -29.00
C ASN A 97 -7.93 3.74 -27.89
N MET A 98 -8.83 4.71 -28.06
CA MET A 98 -9.03 5.85 -27.14
C MET A 98 -9.22 5.43 -25.67
N GLU A 99 -9.71 4.22 -25.38
CA GLU A 99 -9.76 3.68 -24.02
C GLU A 99 -8.38 3.58 -23.34
N TRP A 100 -7.34 3.18 -24.07
CA TRP A 100 -5.98 3.09 -23.54
C TRP A 100 -5.38 4.44 -23.21
N ILE A 101 -5.77 5.46 -23.99
CA ILE A 101 -5.39 6.84 -23.73
C ILE A 101 -6.00 7.30 -22.39
N PHE A 102 -7.27 6.97 -22.11
CA PHE A 102 -7.90 7.29 -20.83
C PHE A 102 -7.23 6.57 -19.65
N VAL A 103 -6.87 5.29 -19.80
CA VAL A 103 -6.19 4.53 -18.74
C VAL A 103 -4.80 5.11 -18.46
N ALA A 104 -3.99 5.31 -19.50
CA ALA A 104 -2.66 5.89 -19.36
C ALA A 104 -2.70 7.30 -18.73
N ALA A 105 -3.65 8.13 -19.16
CA ALA A 105 -3.86 9.44 -18.59
C ALA A 105 -4.28 9.38 -17.12
N ALA A 106 -5.22 8.50 -16.74
CA ALA A 106 -5.67 8.34 -15.36
C ALA A 106 -4.51 7.98 -14.41
N PHE A 107 -3.63 7.07 -14.80
CA PHE A 107 -2.40 6.77 -14.04
C PHE A 107 -1.49 7.99 -13.90
N THR A 108 -1.36 8.78 -14.96
CA THR A 108 -0.55 10.00 -14.98
C THR A 108 -1.11 11.06 -14.03
N PHE A 109 -2.43 11.30 -14.03
CA PHE A 109 -3.08 12.23 -13.11
C PHE A 109 -2.89 11.82 -11.65
N VAL A 110 -3.13 10.54 -11.32
CA VAL A 110 -2.92 10.02 -9.95
C VAL A 110 -1.46 10.20 -9.54
N GLY A 111 -0.51 9.84 -10.41
CA GLY A 111 0.92 9.98 -10.15
C GLY A 111 1.36 11.42 -9.91
N LEU A 112 0.92 12.36 -10.76
CA LEU A 112 1.24 13.78 -10.64
C LEU A 112 0.61 14.41 -9.39
N PHE A 113 -0.62 14.02 -9.04
CA PHE A 113 -1.25 14.50 -7.82
C PHE A 113 -0.48 14.09 -6.57
N LEU A 114 -0.08 12.81 -6.49
CA LEU A 114 0.75 12.32 -5.39
C LEU A 114 2.11 13.02 -5.36
N TYR A 115 2.75 13.20 -6.52
CA TYR A 115 4.01 13.91 -6.63
C TYR A 115 3.89 15.36 -6.15
N LYS A 116 2.87 16.11 -6.60
CA LYS A 116 2.63 17.48 -6.16
C LYS A 116 2.33 17.55 -4.66
N GLN A 117 1.54 16.64 -4.11
CA GLN A 117 1.26 16.59 -2.68
C GLN A 117 2.55 16.42 -1.85
N THR A 118 3.57 15.74 -2.38
CA THR A 118 4.89 15.65 -1.74
C THR A 118 5.75 16.91 -1.90
N LEU A 119 5.54 17.71 -2.97
CA LEU A 119 6.22 18.99 -3.20
C LEU A 119 5.59 20.13 -2.41
N ASP A 120 4.27 20.25 -2.37
CA ASP A 120 3.55 21.30 -1.63
C ASP A 120 3.86 21.20 -0.12
N LYS A 121 4.03 19.99 0.41
CA LYS A 121 4.53 19.74 1.77
C LYS A 121 5.96 20.28 2.00
N LYS A 122 6.79 20.37 0.95
CA LYS A 122 8.15 20.93 1.01
C LYS A 122 8.16 22.46 0.80
N GLU A 123 7.21 23.03 0.05
CA GLU A 123 7.14 24.46 -0.23
C GLU A 123 6.41 25.28 0.83
N GLN A 124 5.37 24.73 1.48
CA GLN A 124 4.67 25.40 2.58
C GLN A 124 5.55 25.62 3.82
N GLY A 125 6.70 24.97 3.91
CA GLY A 125 7.72 25.24 4.94
C GLY A 125 8.53 26.53 4.73
N LYS A 126 8.33 27.29 3.64
CA LYS A 126 9.17 28.44 3.28
C LYS A 126 8.56 29.84 3.50
N ILE A 127 7.27 29.98 3.84
CA ILE A 127 6.59 31.29 3.91
C ILE A 127 5.84 31.49 5.24
N LYS A 128 6.55 31.87 6.31
CA LYS A 128 5.99 32.64 7.45
C LYS A 128 7.08 33.53 8.08
N PRO A 129 6.83 34.82 8.36
CA PRO A 129 7.80 35.70 9.03
C PRO A 129 7.76 35.60 10.57
N ALA A 130 8.96 35.62 11.13
CA ALA A 130 9.43 35.78 12.52
C ALA A 130 8.39 36.00 13.66
N VAL A 131 8.06 34.92 14.37
CA VAL A 131 8.15 34.91 15.84
C VAL A 131 9.15 33.81 16.18
N GLN A 132 10.12 34.12 17.03
CA GLN A 132 11.21 33.22 17.39
C GLN A 132 10.68 31.91 17.99
N GLU A 133 10.59 30.87 17.16
CA GLU A 133 10.53 29.50 17.64
C GLU A 133 11.73 28.75 17.07
N ILE A 134 12.66 28.50 18.01
CA ILE A 134 13.67 27.45 18.08
C ILE A 134 13.84 26.68 16.78
N LYS A 135 15.04 26.73 16.18
CA LYS A 135 15.50 25.88 15.08
C LYS A 135 14.98 24.45 15.25
N GLU A 136 13.89 24.08 14.58
CA GLU A 136 13.55 22.67 14.44
C GLU A 136 14.54 22.08 13.42
N GLN A 137 15.58 21.46 13.98
CA GLN A 137 16.27 20.35 13.35
C GLN A 137 15.25 19.42 12.69
N PRO A 138 15.60 18.72 11.58
CA PRO A 138 14.70 17.72 11.01
C PRO A 138 14.17 16.87 12.15
N ILE A 139 12.85 16.88 12.37
CA ILE A 139 12.26 16.02 13.39
C ILE A 139 12.55 14.62 12.89
N PHE A 140 13.63 14.04 13.42
CA PHE A 140 13.86 12.62 13.46
C PHE A 140 12.67 12.12 14.25
N GLN A 141 11.56 11.83 13.56
CA GLN A 141 10.48 11.11 14.21
C GLN A 141 11.12 9.81 14.65
N PRO A 142 11.19 9.54 15.96
CA PRO A 142 11.77 8.30 16.42
C PRO A 142 11.02 7.16 15.71
N PRO A 143 11.74 6.15 15.19
CA PRO A 143 11.14 5.01 14.52
C PRO A 143 9.93 4.54 15.32
N ILE A 144 8.76 4.48 14.68
CA ILE A 144 7.54 4.08 15.38
C ILE A 144 7.52 2.56 15.34
N PRO A 145 7.71 1.88 16.49
CA PRO A 145 7.73 0.44 16.48
C PRO A 145 6.30 -0.10 16.31
N ALA A 146 6.19 -1.26 15.66
CA ALA A 146 4.95 -1.99 15.53
C ALA A 146 5.14 -3.46 15.90
N ASP A 147 4.06 -4.09 16.35
CA ASP A 147 4.01 -5.53 16.53
C ASP A 147 3.25 -6.15 15.36
N LEU A 148 3.94 -7.04 14.66
CA LEU A 148 3.38 -7.91 13.64
C LEU A 148 3.06 -9.26 14.28
N CYS A 149 1.78 -9.54 14.41
CA CYS A 149 1.23 -10.79 14.89
C CYS A 149 0.87 -11.67 13.70
N LEU A 150 1.34 -12.91 13.66
CA LEU A 150 1.11 -13.89 12.60
C LEU A 150 0.62 -15.20 13.20
N VAL A 151 -0.23 -15.91 12.46
CA VAL A 151 -0.57 -17.31 12.71
C VAL A 151 -0.08 -18.12 11.52
N VAL A 152 0.85 -19.04 11.76
CA VAL A 152 1.50 -19.85 10.73
C VAL A 152 1.45 -21.34 11.11
N PRO A 153 1.64 -22.27 10.17
CA PRO A 153 1.80 -23.69 10.49
C PRO A 153 3.02 -23.96 11.39
N ALA A 154 2.93 -24.98 12.25
CA ALA A 154 4.06 -25.42 13.07
C ALA A 154 5.30 -25.83 12.24
N SER A 155 5.10 -26.42 11.06
CA SER A 155 6.18 -26.78 10.12
C SER A 155 7.00 -25.58 9.64
N ILE A 156 6.39 -24.40 9.61
CA ILE A 156 7.04 -23.13 9.26
C ILE A 156 7.68 -22.54 10.52
N ALA A 157 6.91 -22.47 11.62
CA ALA A 157 7.34 -21.85 12.87
C ALA A 157 8.49 -22.58 13.57
N SER A 158 8.64 -23.89 13.39
CA SER A 158 9.67 -24.71 14.05
C SER A 158 11.10 -24.28 13.71
N ASN A 159 11.28 -23.50 12.65
CA ASN A 159 12.58 -22.96 12.23
C ASN A 159 12.96 -21.67 12.98
N PHE A 160 12.09 -21.15 13.85
CA PHE A 160 12.27 -19.88 14.55
C PHE A 160 12.34 -20.08 16.06
N ILE A 161 13.03 -19.15 16.73
CA ILE A 161 13.29 -19.23 18.17
C ILE A 161 12.79 -17.93 18.82
N ASN A 162 12.22 -18.04 20.03
CA ASN A 162 11.86 -16.89 20.83
C ASN A 162 13.06 -15.96 21.06
N ARG A 163 12.83 -14.63 20.99
CA ARG A 163 13.85 -13.58 21.17
C ARG A 163 14.94 -13.55 20.09
N SER A 164 14.80 -14.31 19.01
CA SER A 164 15.71 -14.20 17.88
C SER A 164 15.43 -12.92 17.08
N ASN A 165 16.48 -12.40 16.43
CA ASN A 165 16.34 -11.40 15.39
C ASN A 165 16.07 -12.11 14.06
N LEU A 166 15.09 -11.61 13.33
CA LEU A 166 14.73 -12.08 12.01
C LEU A 166 15.27 -11.12 10.96
N ARG A 167 15.76 -11.70 9.87
CA ARG A 167 16.05 -10.95 8.65
C ARG A 167 14.75 -10.59 7.93
N ILE A 168 14.82 -9.58 7.08
CA ILE A 168 13.67 -9.12 6.28
C ILE A 168 13.10 -10.24 5.41
N GLU A 169 13.95 -11.10 4.86
CA GLU A 169 13.53 -12.25 4.05
C GLU A 169 12.76 -13.28 4.88
N GLU A 170 13.13 -13.47 6.15
CA GLU A 170 12.48 -14.40 7.07
C GLU A 170 11.11 -13.88 7.51
N VAL A 171 10.99 -12.57 7.78
CA VAL A 171 9.70 -11.95 8.06
C VAL A 171 8.79 -12.01 6.84
N THR A 172 9.33 -11.78 5.64
CA THR A 172 8.59 -11.90 4.38
C THR A 172 8.10 -13.33 4.18
N TYR A 173 8.96 -14.32 4.42
CA TYR A 173 8.59 -15.73 4.36
C TYR A 173 7.47 -16.10 5.36
N LEU A 174 7.52 -15.57 6.58
CA LEU A 174 6.46 -15.77 7.57
C LEU A 174 5.13 -15.14 7.14
N ILE A 175 5.15 -13.94 6.54
CA ILE A 175 3.95 -13.29 6.00
C ILE A 175 3.35 -14.13 4.86
N ASP A 176 4.18 -14.64 3.96
CA ASP A 176 3.75 -15.44 2.81
C ASP A 176 3.12 -16.79 3.20
N ASN A 177 3.44 -17.31 4.38
CA ASN A 177 2.95 -18.60 4.88
C ASN A 177 1.96 -18.45 6.06
N ALA A 178 1.50 -17.24 6.35
CA ALA A 178 0.53 -17.00 7.41
C ALA A 178 -0.90 -17.29 6.94
N TYR A 179 -1.72 -17.79 7.87
CA TYR A 179 -3.17 -17.90 7.69
C TYR A 179 -3.90 -16.66 8.23
N TYR A 180 -3.34 -16.04 9.27
CA TYR A 180 -3.89 -14.84 9.88
C TYR A 180 -2.77 -13.86 10.21
N PHE A 181 -3.09 -12.57 10.16
CA PHE A 181 -2.17 -11.53 10.58
C PHE A 181 -2.87 -10.32 11.20
N LEU A 182 -2.12 -9.61 12.05
CA LEU A 182 -2.52 -8.33 12.62
C LEU A 182 -1.25 -7.50 12.85
N CYS A 183 -1.21 -6.27 12.36
CA CYS A 183 -0.12 -5.34 12.67
C CYS A 183 -0.65 -4.15 13.45
N THR A 184 -0.09 -3.90 14.64
CA THR A 184 -0.61 -2.92 15.60
C THR A 184 0.51 -2.17 16.31
N THR A 185 0.17 -1.07 16.99
CA THR A 185 1.12 -0.30 17.80
C THR A 185 1.59 -1.10 19.01
N VAL A 186 2.85 -0.89 19.43
CA VAL A 186 3.42 -1.50 20.66
C VAL A 186 2.70 -1.07 21.94
N LYS A 187 1.93 0.03 21.93
CA LYS A 187 1.19 0.54 23.10
C LYS A 187 -0.16 -0.15 23.31
N VAL A 188 -0.16 -1.23 24.07
CA VAL A 188 -1.07 -1.56 25.21
C VAL A 188 -0.29 -2.60 26.03
N PRO A 189 -0.23 -2.53 27.37
CA PRO A 189 0.30 -3.65 28.17
C PRO A 189 -0.37 -4.93 27.68
N ASP A 190 0.43 -5.90 27.22
CA ASP A 190 0.02 -7.24 26.79
C ASP A 190 -1.39 -7.28 26.20
N SER A 191 -1.48 -6.75 24.98
CA SER A 191 -2.68 -6.53 24.18
C SER A 191 -3.95 -7.27 24.64
N LYS A 192 -5.05 -6.52 24.82
CA LYS A 192 -6.43 -7.06 24.87
C LYS A 192 -6.79 -7.96 23.67
N ASN A 193 -5.92 -8.09 22.67
CA ASN A 193 -6.09 -8.96 21.52
C ASN A 193 -5.43 -10.34 21.75
N GLU A 194 -4.37 -10.42 22.57
CA GLU A 194 -3.77 -11.67 23.01
C GLU A 194 -4.51 -12.28 24.21
N GLU A 195 -5.22 -11.48 25.02
CA GLU A 195 -5.97 -11.95 26.20
C GLU A 195 -6.98 -13.07 25.87
N TYR A 196 -7.48 -13.11 24.63
CA TYR A 196 -8.42 -14.13 24.15
C TYR A 196 -7.75 -15.30 23.43
N LEU A 197 -6.45 -15.21 23.11
CA LEU A 197 -5.72 -16.29 22.47
C LEU A 197 -5.35 -17.35 23.51
N LYS A 198 -5.85 -18.56 23.29
CA LYS A 198 -5.46 -19.72 24.10
C LYS A 198 -4.18 -20.31 23.54
N THR A 199 -3.05 -20.00 24.19
CA THR A 199 -1.73 -20.48 23.79
C THR A 199 -1.16 -21.49 24.79
N THR A 200 -0.40 -22.46 24.29
CA THR A 200 0.37 -23.40 25.11
C THR A 200 1.87 -23.22 24.89
N ASP A 201 2.66 -23.43 25.94
CA ASP A 201 4.13 -23.43 25.89
C ASP A 201 4.73 -24.77 25.42
N GLU A 202 3.92 -25.64 24.82
CA GLU A 202 4.39 -26.89 24.24
C GLU A 202 5.45 -26.65 23.16
N THR A 203 6.40 -27.59 23.07
CA THR A 203 7.45 -27.54 22.05
C THR A 203 6.83 -27.60 20.65
N ILE A 204 7.24 -26.66 19.79
CA ILE A 204 6.76 -26.59 18.41
C ILE A 204 7.49 -27.66 17.60
N LEU A 205 6.80 -28.75 17.31
CA LEU A 205 7.32 -29.85 16.48
C LEU A 205 7.00 -29.61 15.00
N PRO A 206 7.95 -29.85 14.07
CA PRO A 206 7.75 -29.58 12.63
C PRO A 206 6.63 -30.39 11.97
N ASP A 207 6.34 -31.58 12.49
CA ASP A 207 5.32 -32.51 12.01
C ASP A 207 3.94 -32.27 12.66
N SER A 208 3.86 -31.31 13.57
CA SER A 208 2.61 -30.93 14.22
C SER A 208 1.64 -30.28 13.23
N ARG A 209 0.36 -30.65 13.34
CA ARG A 209 -0.74 -30.00 12.60
C ARG A 209 -1.23 -28.70 13.25
N ARG A 210 -0.65 -28.33 14.40
CA ARG A 210 -1.09 -27.15 15.15
C ARG A 210 -0.65 -25.86 14.46
N GLU A 211 -1.46 -24.82 14.64
CA GLU A 211 -1.12 -23.45 14.29
C GLU A 211 -0.27 -22.81 15.41
N VAL A 212 0.67 -21.98 15.00
CA VAL A 212 1.58 -21.28 15.90
C VAL A 212 1.39 -19.79 15.76
N TYR A 213 1.21 -19.13 16.91
CA TYR A 213 1.19 -17.69 17.02
C TYR A 213 2.61 -17.16 17.15
N ILE A 214 2.95 -16.16 16.31
CA ILE A 214 4.22 -15.45 16.33
C ILE A 214 3.95 -13.96 16.49
N ARG A 215 4.58 -13.32 17.49
CA ARG A 215 4.62 -11.86 17.64
C ARG A 215 6.02 -11.36 17.35
N ILE A 216 6.16 -10.53 16.33
CA ILE A 216 7.42 -9.94 15.88
C ILE A 216 7.35 -8.44 16.13
N ASN A 217 8.28 -7.92 16.91
CA ASN A 217 8.45 -6.48 17.09
C ASN A 217 9.34 -5.93 15.97
N ILE A 218 8.86 -4.92 15.27
CA ILE A 218 9.57 -4.23 14.18
C ILE A 218 9.82 -2.80 14.67
N ASN A 219 11.09 -2.44 14.86
CA ASN A 219 11.46 -1.17 15.48
C ASN A 219 11.04 0.08 14.66
N ASP A 220 10.79 -0.06 13.36
CA ASP A 220 10.32 0.99 12.45
C ASP A 220 9.06 0.59 11.67
N GLY A 221 8.19 -0.22 12.30
CA GLY A 221 7.03 -0.83 11.64
C GLY A 221 5.80 0.07 11.46
N GLY A 222 5.88 1.37 11.77
CA GLY A 222 4.71 2.28 11.80
C GLY A 222 3.85 2.27 10.53
N ASN A 223 4.45 2.13 9.36
CA ASN A 223 3.75 2.09 8.07
C ASN A 223 2.97 0.79 7.83
N MET A 224 3.17 -0.24 8.64
CA MET A 224 2.51 -1.54 8.56
C MET A 224 1.23 -1.62 9.42
N ILE A 225 1.06 -0.67 10.34
CA ILE A 225 -0.08 -0.63 11.26
C ILE A 225 -1.40 -0.47 10.47
N ASP A 226 -2.43 -1.19 10.92
CA ASP A 226 -3.80 -1.19 10.38
C ASP A 226 -3.92 -1.62 8.90
N LYS A 227 -2.86 -2.16 8.31
CA LYS A 227 -2.94 -2.77 6.98
C LYS A 227 -3.76 -4.05 7.06
N LYS A 228 -4.71 -4.19 6.13
CA LYS A 228 -5.63 -5.35 6.05
C LYS A 228 -5.30 -6.34 4.95
N ILE A 229 -4.26 -6.08 4.15
CA ILE A 229 -3.83 -6.95 3.04
C ILE A 229 -2.35 -7.33 3.23
N PRO A 230 -1.97 -8.61 3.10
CA PRO A 230 -0.58 -9.08 3.30
C PRO A 230 0.43 -8.40 2.38
N TYR A 231 0.02 -8.10 1.14
CA TYR A 231 0.83 -7.35 0.18
C TYR A 231 1.35 -6.04 0.79
N TYR A 232 0.48 -5.28 1.48
CA TYR A 232 0.88 -4.03 2.10
C TYR A 232 1.81 -4.21 3.29
N LEU A 233 1.81 -5.37 3.97
CA LEU A 233 2.80 -5.64 4.99
C LEU A 233 4.20 -5.78 4.37
N LYS A 234 4.30 -6.52 3.26
CA LYS A 234 5.58 -6.75 2.56
C LYS A 234 6.15 -5.48 1.95
N THR A 235 5.33 -4.68 1.28
CA THR A 235 5.80 -3.44 0.64
C THR A 235 6.16 -2.34 1.64
N ASN A 236 5.60 -2.39 2.85
CA ASN A 236 5.90 -1.44 3.93
C ASN A 236 6.88 -2.01 4.95
N LEU A 237 7.47 -3.19 4.70
CA LEU A 237 8.47 -3.77 5.58
C LEU A 237 9.74 -2.91 5.51
N PRO A 238 10.27 -2.40 6.63
CA PRO A 238 11.39 -1.48 6.58
C PRO A 238 12.69 -2.25 6.32
N LEU A 239 13.40 -1.90 5.25
CA LEU A 239 14.61 -2.62 4.81
C LEU A 239 15.75 -2.65 5.85
N GLN A 240 15.78 -1.68 6.76
CA GLN A 240 16.79 -1.56 7.81
C GLN A 240 16.22 -1.79 9.21
N ALA A 241 14.97 -2.26 9.32
CA ALA A 241 14.37 -2.50 10.63
C ALA A 241 14.96 -3.73 11.32
N GLN A 242 15.13 -3.61 12.62
CA GLN A 242 15.34 -4.75 13.50
C GLN A 242 13.98 -5.40 13.75
N CYS A 243 13.87 -6.67 13.37
CA CYS A 243 12.70 -7.49 13.59
C CYS A 243 13.04 -8.53 14.67
N THR A 244 12.39 -8.49 15.82
CA THR A 244 12.68 -9.40 16.95
C THR A 244 11.45 -10.20 17.32
N VAL A 245 11.57 -11.53 17.41
CA VAL A 245 10.49 -12.39 17.90
C VAL A 245 10.28 -12.13 19.39
N LYS A 246 9.12 -11.60 19.76
CA LYS A 246 8.73 -11.38 21.16
C LYS A 246 8.04 -12.58 21.77
N LYS A 247 7.24 -13.29 20.97
CA LYS A 247 6.47 -14.45 21.41
C LYS A 247 6.31 -15.45 20.28
N LEU A 248 6.38 -16.71 20.63
CA LEU A 248 6.22 -17.87 19.77
C LEU A 248 5.55 -18.94 20.63
N ALA A 249 4.32 -19.32 20.30
CA ALA A 249 3.53 -20.27 21.09
C ALA A 249 2.53 -21.03 20.22
N CYS A 250 2.29 -22.31 20.53
CA CYS A 250 1.23 -23.08 19.87
C CYS A 250 -0.15 -22.56 20.29
N LEU A 251 -1.08 -22.50 19.35
CA LEU A 251 -2.48 -22.23 19.65
C LEU A 251 -3.20 -23.52 20.03
N GLU A 252 -4.05 -23.47 21.06
CA GLU A 252 -4.97 -24.58 21.38
C GLU A 252 -6.10 -24.69 20.35
N ASN A 253 -6.54 -23.53 19.85
CA ASN A 253 -7.61 -23.38 18.86
C ASN A 253 -7.55 -21.96 18.27
N LEU A 254 -8.41 -21.68 17.29
CA LEU A 254 -8.46 -20.42 16.56
C LEU A 254 -9.32 -19.32 17.25
N SER A 255 -9.71 -19.50 18.51
CA SER A 255 -10.47 -18.48 19.25
C SER A 255 -9.59 -17.25 19.53
N GLY A 256 -10.17 -16.05 19.55
CA GLY A 256 -9.42 -14.81 19.81
C GLY A 256 -8.79 -14.19 18.55
N LEU A 257 -9.00 -14.78 17.37
CA LEU A 257 -8.51 -14.28 16.08
C LEU A 257 -9.49 -13.34 15.38
N GLU A 258 -10.56 -12.89 16.03
CA GLU A 258 -11.64 -12.11 15.39
C GLU A 258 -11.16 -10.75 14.86
N LYS A 259 -10.07 -10.22 15.43
CA LYS A 259 -9.43 -8.97 15.00
C LYS A 259 -8.30 -9.18 13.99
N PHE A 260 -7.94 -10.42 13.71
CA PHE A 260 -6.92 -10.73 12.73
C PHE A 260 -7.53 -10.73 11.34
N ASN A 261 -6.75 -10.28 10.37
CA ASN A 261 -7.10 -10.43 8.97
C ASN A 261 -6.75 -11.86 8.54
N ARG A 262 -7.71 -12.54 7.91
CA ARG A 262 -7.48 -13.84 7.26
C ARG A 262 -6.84 -13.63 5.89
N ILE A 263 -5.86 -14.47 5.57
CA ILE A 263 -5.17 -14.50 4.26
C ILE A 263 -5.84 -15.49 3.33
#